data_AF-A0A355FWG4-F1
#
_entry.id   AF-A0A355FWG4-F1
#
_cell.length_a   1.000
_cell.length_b   1.000
_cell.length_c   1.000
_cell.angle_alpha   90.00
_cell.angle_beta   90.00
_cell.angle_gamma   90.00
#
_symmetry.space_group_name_H-M   'P 1'
#
loop_
_entity.id
_entity.type
_entity.pdbx_description
1 polymer ?
#
loop_
_entity_poly.entity_id
_entity_poly.type
_entity_poly.pdbx_seq_one_letter_code
_entity_poly.pdbx_strand_id
1 'polypeptide(L)'
;MTETNKKDIEENKLVAAIGYLGVLCLVPLLLKKDSPYAKHHGKQGLVITIAWVLLWIGNIIPVLGQIVWFVGSIALLILVVMGMMKAMAGETWVMPYLGKYASQIKL
;
A
#
# COMPACT_ATOMS: atom_id res chain seq x y z
N MET A 1 16.64 11.52 -11.98
CA MET A 1 15.58 10.66 -12.57
C MET A 1 15.75 10.68 -14.08
N THR A 2 15.73 9.51 -14.73
CA THR A 2 15.75 9.41 -16.20
C THR A 2 14.40 9.82 -16.80
N GLU A 3 14.36 10.19 -18.08
CA GLU A 3 13.11 10.52 -18.77
C GLU A 3 12.12 9.34 -18.77
N THR A 4 12.63 8.11 -18.92
CA THR A 4 11.81 6.88 -18.79
C THR A 4 11.15 6.76 -17.41
N ASN A 5 11.85 7.11 -16.32
CA ASN A 5 11.28 7.06 -14.97
C ASN A 5 10.20 8.12 -14.77
N LYS A 6 10.40 9.34 -15.29
CA LYS A 6 9.37 10.39 -15.20
C LYS A 6 8.10 10.00 -15.95
N LYS A 7 8.24 9.40 -17.14
CA LYS A 7 7.12 8.90 -17.93
C LYS A 7 6.35 7.81 -17.20
N ASP A 8 7.05 6.83 -16.62
CA ASP A 8 6.43 5.76 -15.83
C ASP A 8 5.59 6.31 -14.66
N ILE A 9 6.13 7.29 -13.93
CA ILE A 9 5.45 7.93 -12.80
C ILE A 9 4.16 8.64 -13.26
N GLU A 10 4.27 9.50 -14.28
CA GLU A 10 3.13 10.28 -14.76
C GLU A 10 1.98 9.42 -15.30
N GLU A 11 2.31 8.34 -16.02
CA GLU A 11 1.31 7.42 -16.59
C GLU A 11 0.64 6.54 -15.52
N ASN A 12 1.29 6.32 -14.36
CA ASN A 12 0.84 5.31 -13.40
C ASN A 12 0.47 5.85 -12.01
N LYS A 13 0.66 7.14 -11.70
CA LYS A 13 0.34 7.74 -10.39
C LYS A 13 -1.06 7.47 -9.86
N LEU A 14 -2.08 7.55 -10.71
CA LEU A 14 -3.45 7.25 -10.29
C LEU A 14 -3.63 5.78 -9.92
N VAL A 15 -3.10 4.87 -10.73
CA VAL A 15 -3.20 3.42 -10.49
C VAL A 15 -2.39 3.00 -9.27
N ALA A 16 -1.22 3.62 -9.06
CA ALA A 16 -0.41 3.45 -7.87
C ALA A 16 -1.16 3.89 -6.60
N ALA A 17 -1.85 5.03 -6.63
CA ALA A 17 -2.64 5.53 -5.51
C ALA A 17 -3.85 4.62 -5.21
N ILE A 18 -4.61 4.21 -6.23
CA ILE A 18 -5.72 3.25 -6.08
C ILE A 18 -5.25 1.94 -5.44
N GLY A 19 -3.98 1.56 -5.65
CA GLY A 19 -3.37 0.39 -5.03
C GLY A 19 -3.41 0.36 -3.51
N TYR A 20 -3.61 1.49 -2.83
CA TYR A 20 -3.75 1.52 -1.36
C TYR A 20 -5.16 1.21 -0.85
N LEU A 21 -6.16 1.11 -1.75
CA LEU A 21 -7.56 0.84 -1.39
C LEU A 21 -7.85 -0.67 -1.30
N GLY A 22 -7.31 -1.31 -0.27
CA GLY A 22 -7.59 -2.71 0.04
C GLY A 22 -7.24 -3.64 -1.13
N VAL A 23 -8.22 -4.47 -1.54
CA VAL A 23 -8.04 -5.46 -2.63
C VAL A 23 -7.63 -4.82 -3.97
N LEU A 24 -7.88 -3.52 -4.16
CA LEU A 24 -7.45 -2.80 -5.36
C LEU A 24 -5.91 -2.70 -5.47
N CYS A 25 -5.14 -3.06 -4.44
CA CYS A 25 -3.70 -3.29 -4.55
C CYS A 25 -3.30 -4.25 -5.67
N LEU A 26 -4.19 -5.17 -6.06
CA LEU A 26 -3.97 -6.09 -7.17
C LEU A 26 -3.98 -5.38 -8.54
N VAL A 27 -4.62 -4.22 -8.68
CA VAL A 27 -4.68 -3.46 -9.94
C VAL A 27 -3.29 -3.05 -10.43
N PRO A 28 -2.48 -2.27 -9.66
CA PRO A 28 -1.11 -1.98 -10.06
C PRO A 28 -0.23 -3.24 -10.18
N LEU A 29 -0.44 -4.24 -9.32
CA LEU A 29 0.39 -5.46 -9.32
C LEU A 29 0.19 -6.35 -10.54
N LEU A 30 -1.06 -6.47 -11.02
CA LEU A 30 -1.42 -7.40 -12.09
C LEU A 30 -1.57 -6.70 -13.45
N LEU A 31 -2.00 -5.43 -13.48
CA LEU A 31 -2.26 -4.72 -14.74
C LEU A 31 -1.12 -3.77 -15.15
N LYS A 32 -0.23 -3.38 -14.23
CA LYS A 32 0.91 -2.49 -14.49
C LYS A 32 2.26 -3.18 -14.23
N LYS A 33 2.41 -4.40 -14.75
CA LYS A 33 3.58 -5.28 -14.53
C LYS A 33 4.91 -4.70 -15.00
N ASP A 34 4.88 -3.81 -15.99
CA ASP A 34 6.05 -3.16 -16.57
C ASP A 34 6.38 -1.81 -15.90
N SER A 35 5.60 -1.40 -14.89
CA SER A 35 5.81 -0.17 -14.14
C SER A 35 6.45 -0.47 -12.78
N PRO A 36 7.75 -0.21 -12.61
CA PRO A 36 8.39 -0.28 -11.29
C PRO A 36 7.69 0.61 -10.27
N TYR A 37 7.23 1.79 -10.69
CA TYR A 37 6.53 2.74 -9.83
C TYR A 37 5.18 2.20 -9.32
N ALA A 38 4.33 1.69 -10.23
CA ALA A 38 3.04 1.13 -9.84
C ALA A 38 3.21 -0.09 -8.93
N LYS A 39 4.16 -0.98 -9.25
CA LYS A 39 4.42 -2.18 -8.44
C LYS A 39 4.92 -1.83 -7.04
N HIS A 40 5.75 -0.80 -6.92
CA HIS A 40 6.24 -0.32 -5.62
C HIS A 40 5.10 0.05 -4.68
N HIS A 41 4.17 0.90 -5.13
CA HIS A 41 2.99 1.28 -4.34
C HIS A 41 1.99 0.13 -4.17
N GLY A 42 1.79 -0.69 -5.21
CA GLY A 42 0.95 -1.87 -5.15
C GLY A 42 1.39 -2.88 -4.09
N LYS A 43 2.70 -3.14 -3.95
CA LYS A 43 3.24 -4.03 -2.91
C LYS A 43 2.97 -3.49 -1.50
N GLN A 44 3.07 -2.17 -1.31
CA GLN A 44 2.75 -1.54 -0.03
C GLN A 44 1.25 -1.63 0.29
N GLY A 45 0.39 -1.39 -0.70
CA GLY A 45 -1.05 -1.61 -0.58
C GLY A 45 -1.43 -3.05 -0.24
N LEU A 46 -0.71 -4.03 -0.80
CA LEU A 46 -0.90 -5.45 -0.47
C LEU A 46 -0.53 -5.74 0.99
N VAL A 47 0.60 -5.22 1.47
CA VAL A 47 1.00 -5.38 2.88
C VAL A 47 -0.02 -4.76 3.83
N ILE A 48 -0.52 -3.56 3.52
CA ILE A 48 -1.58 -2.91 4.32
C ILE A 48 -2.85 -3.76 4.31
N THR A 49 -3.25 -4.29 3.15
CA THR A 49 -4.43 -5.17 3.03
C THR A 49 -4.29 -6.42 3.89
N ILE A 50 -3.13 -7.08 3.85
CA ILE A 50 -2.83 -8.25 4.69
C ILE A 50 -2.88 -7.88 6.18
N ALA A 51 -2.28 -6.76 6.57
CA ALA A 51 -2.33 -6.27 7.95
C ALA A 51 -3.77 -6.03 8.42
N TRP A 52 -4.62 -5.48 7.56
CA TRP A 52 -6.04 -5.27 7.84
C TRP A 52 -6.79 -6.59 8.09
N VAL A 53 -6.52 -7.62 7.27
CA VAL A 53 -7.08 -8.96 7.47
C VAL A 53 -6.64 -9.57 8.81
N LEU A 54 -5.37 -9.42 9.19
CA LEU A 54 -4.87 -9.91 10.47
C LEU A 54 -5.54 -9.20 11.67
N LEU A 55 -5.77 -7.89 11.57
CA LEU A 55 -6.52 -7.16 12.61
C LEU A 55 -7.95 -7.67 12.76
N TRP A 56 -8.63 -7.97 11.65
CA TRP A 56 -9.98 -8.55 11.68
C TRP A 56 -10.03 -9.90 12.40
N ILE A 57 -9.02 -10.75 12.20
CA ILE A 57 -8.91 -12.03 12.91
C ILE A 57 -8.70 -11.80 14.41
N GLY A 58 -7.82 -10.86 14.79
CA GLY A 58 -7.56 -10.52 16.19
C GLY A 58 -8.78 -9.96 16.94
N ASN A 59 -9.73 -9.36 16.22
CA ASN A 59 -10.95 -8.76 16.78
C ASN A 59 -11.90 -9.79 17.45
N ILE A 60 -11.67 -11.09 17.25
CA ILE A 60 -12.42 -12.18 17.91
C ILE A 60 -12.19 -12.18 19.43
N ILE A 61 -11.03 -11.70 19.89
CA ILE A 61 -10.69 -11.64 21.32
C ILE A 61 -11.44 -10.45 21.96
N PRO A 62 -12.34 -10.69 22.94
CA PRO A 62 -13.08 -9.60 23.58
C PRO A 62 -12.16 -8.61 24.28
N VAL A 63 -12.56 -7.33 24.28
CA VAL A 63 -11.84 -6.20 24.89
C VAL A 63 -10.47 -5.94 24.26
N LEU A 64 -9.46 -6.80 24.47
CA LEU A 64 -8.10 -6.57 23.99
C LEU A 64 -8.01 -6.59 22.46
N GLY A 65 -8.62 -7.59 21.81
CA GLY A 65 -8.63 -7.70 20.35
C GLY A 65 -9.32 -6.50 19.69
N GLN A 66 -10.41 -6.02 20.28
CA GLN A 66 -11.17 -4.87 19.81
C GLN A 66 -10.40 -3.55 19.94
N ILE A 67 -9.68 -3.35 21.06
CA ILE A 67 -8.81 -2.18 21.25
C ILE A 67 -7.68 -2.17 20.20
N VAL A 68 -7.02 -3.32 20.01
CA VAL A 68 -5.95 -3.47 19.02
C VAL A 68 -6.48 -3.25 17.61
N TRP A 69 -7.65 -3.82 17.29
CA TRP A 69 -8.31 -3.62 16.00
C TRP A 69 -8.63 -2.15 15.75
N PHE A 70 -9.18 -1.43 16.73
CA PHE A 70 -9.55 -0.03 16.59
C PHE A 70 -8.31 0.86 16.36
N VAL A 71 -7.31 0.76 17.24
CA VAL A 71 -6.07 1.56 17.13
C VAL A 71 -5.30 1.19 15.87
N GLY A 72 -5.19 -0.11 15.57
CA GLY A 72 -4.52 -0.61 14.37
C GLY A 72 -5.20 -0.15 13.08
N SER A 73 -6.53 -0.14 13.03
CA SER A 73 -7.30 0.35 11.87
C SER A 73 -7.05 1.84 11.63
N ILE A 74 -6.98 2.67 12.67
CA ILE A 74 -6.64 4.09 12.53
C ILE A 74 -5.21 4.24 11.98
N ALA A 75 -4.24 3.52 12.54
CA ALA A 75 -2.85 3.58 12.09
C ALA A 75 -2.69 3.17 10.62
N LEU A 76 -3.35 2.08 10.21
CA LEU A 76 -3.32 1.64 8.82
C LEU A 76 -4.07 2.62 7.89
N LEU A 77 -5.18 3.23 8.33
CA LEU A 77 -5.89 4.25 7.54
C LEU A 77 -4.98 5.45 7.23
N ILE A 78 -4.19 5.88 8.21
CA ILE A 78 -3.19 6.95 8.02
C ILE A 78 -2.19 6.54 6.95
N LEU A 79 -1.67 5.31 6.98
CA LEU A 79 -0.73 4.81 5.97
C LEU A 79 -1.36 4.73 4.57
N VAL A 80 -2.65 4.38 4.46
CA VAL A 80 -3.39 4.42 3.19
C VAL A 80 -3.42 5.84 2.64
N VAL A 81 -3.87 6.81 3.43
CA VAL A 81 -3.98 8.21 2.98
C VAL A 81 -2.61 8.78 2.60
N MET A 82 -1.59 8.57 3.44
CA MET A 82 -0.22 8.99 3.14
C MET A 82 0.32 8.33 1.86
N GLY A 83 0.11 7.02 1.70
CA GLY A 83 0.52 6.28 0.52
C GLY A 83 -0.13 6.79 -0.75
N MET A 84 -1.43 7.08 -0.72
CA MET A 84 -2.16 7.68 -1.84
C MET A 84 -1.63 9.06 -2.18
N MET A 85 -1.45 9.94 -1.19
CA MET A 85 -0.92 11.29 -1.40
C MET A 85 0.48 11.25 -2.03
N LYS A 86 1.35 10.38 -1.51
CA LYS A 86 2.72 10.20 -2.01
C LYS A 86 2.74 9.63 -3.42
N ALA A 87 1.88 8.65 -3.71
CA ALA A 87 1.72 8.11 -5.05
C ALA A 87 1.21 9.16 -6.05
N MET A 88 0.29 10.04 -5.64
CA MET A 88 -0.22 11.12 -6.48
C MET A 88 0.81 12.24 -6.70
N ALA A 89 1.70 12.47 -5.72
CA ALA A 89 2.80 13.42 -5.80
C ALA A 89 4.00 12.91 -6.63
N GLY A 90 3.95 11.67 -7.14
CA GLY A 90 5.05 11.08 -7.91
C GLY A 90 6.23 10.59 -7.05
N GLU A 91 6.05 10.48 -5.73
CA GLU A 91 7.10 10.07 -4.81
C GLU A 91 7.13 8.55 -4.63
N THR A 92 8.28 7.91 -4.86
CA THR A 92 8.53 6.49 -4.54
C THR A 92 8.71 6.26 -3.04
N TRP A 93 7.67 6.62 -2.28
CA TRP A 93 7.67 6.60 -0.82
C TRP A 93 7.69 5.19 -0.25
N VAL A 94 8.45 4.96 0.82
CA VAL A 94 8.46 3.72 1.60
C VAL A 94 7.75 3.97 2.93
N MET A 95 6.69 3.23 3.19
CA MET A 95 5.91 3.38 4.41
C MET A 95 6.71 2.98 5.64
N PRO A 96 6.59 3.72 6.75
CA PRO A 96 7.29 3.40 7.98
C PRO A 96 6.83 2.07 8.55
N TYR A 97 7.74 1.36 9.22
CA TYR A 97 7.55 0.07 9.92
C TYR A 97 7.16 -1.13 9.03
N LEU A 98 6.19 -0.98 8.13
CA LEU A 98 5.67 -2.04 7.27
C LEU A 98 6.34 -2.10 5.90
N GLY A 99 7.01 -1.03 5.45
CA GLY A 99 7.60 -0.95 4.10
C GLY A 99 8.66 -2.03 3.83
N LYS A 100 9.34 -2.49 4.87
CA LYS A 100 10.30 -3.61 4.79
C LYS A 100 9.68 -4.93 4.33
N TYR A 101 8.40 -5.15 4.58
CA TYR A 101 7.71 -6.35 4.12
C TYR A 101 7.34 -6.24 2.64
N ALA A 102 7.02 -5.02 2.17
CA ALA A 102 6.72 -4.78 0.77
C ALA A 102 7.94 -5.01 -0.13
N SER A 103 9.14 -4.64 0.32
CA SER A 103 10.38 -4.87 -0.42
C SER A 103 10.79 -6.34 -0.54
N GLN A 104 10.27 -7.22 0.33
CA GLN A 104 10.52 -8.66 0.29
C GLN A 104 9.65 -9.39 -0.75
N ILE A 105 8.59 -8.74 -1.25
CA ILE A 105 7.66 -9.36 -2.20
C ILE A 105 8.30 -9.41 -3.59
N LYS A 106 8.61 -10.62 -4.05
CA LYS A 106 9.12 -10.90 -5.41
C LYS A 106 7.94 -11.04 -6.37
N LEU A 107 7.49 -9.91 -6.91
CA LEU A 107 6.50 -9.76 -7.98
C LEU A 107 7.00 -8.78 -9.01
#